data_AF-A0A6C0KI54-F1
#
_entry.id   AF-A0A6C0KI54-F1
#
_cell.length_a   1.000
_cell.length_b   1.000
_cell.length_c   1.000
_cell.angle_alpha   90.00
_cell.angle_beta   90.00
_cell.angle_gamma   90.00
#
_symmetry.space_group_name_H-M   'P 1'
#
loop_
_entity.id
_entity.type
_entity.pdbx_description
1 polymer ?
#
loop_
_entity_poly.entity_id
_entity_poly.type
_entity_poly.pdbx_seq_one_letter_code
_entity_poly.pdbx_strand_id
1 'polypeptide(L)'
;MSNYTYNDHYISAPPGSIAPYIGGGTTTSGTNPGDPDGWVICDGQQRTVSDGRFATLAAILNTYMGVSTNTSNSIIPPDLKTQFIRGCDSAATTAKATGGSATITLSATHLPAHSHSIHIGDGGHSHSCTVGVVDDKNFSGVSGQLPPADSANALNFYNDTVAAGTGITASTSNAGSGAAITIVPPFVTMNYIMKY
;
A
#
# COMPACT_ATOMS: atom_id res chain seq x y z
N MET A 1 41.75 3.83 -4.89
CA MET A 1 42.05 2.48 -4.33
C MET A 1 41.30 1.40 -5.11
N SER A 2 41.63 1.14 -6.38
CA SER A 2 40.87 0.17 -7.19
C SER A 2 41.71 -0.76 -8.05
N ASN A 3 43.03 -0.68 -7.99
CA ASN A 3 43.89 -1.45 -8.88
C ASN A 3 45.04 -2.04 -8.08
N TYR A 4 45.22 -3.34 -8.22
CA TYR A 4 46.39 -4.04 -7.72
C TYR A 4 46.99 -4.84 -8.87
N THR A 5 48.30 -4.98 -8.84
CA THR A 5 49.02 -5.80 -9.81
C THR A 5 49.08 -7.22 -9.28
N TYR A 6 48.65 -8.18 -10.09
CA TYR A 6 48.84 -9.61 -9.83
C TYR A 6 49.58 -10.23 -11.00
N ASN A 7 50.78 -10.77 -10.74
CA ASN A 7 51.67 -11.32 -11.77
C ASN A 7 51.91 -10.36 -12.95
N ASP A 8 52.22 -9.09 -12.68
CA ASP A 8 52.42 -8.03 -13.69
C ASP A 8 51.19 -7.67 -14.54
N HIS A 9 50.01 -8.22 -14.22
CA HIS A 9 48.74 -7.81 -14.80
C HIS A 9 48.04 -6.79 -13.91
N TYR A 10 47.64 -5.66 -14.51
CA TYR A 10 46.80 -4.66 -13.86
C TYR A 10 45.36 -5.18 -13.78
N ILE A 11 44.92 -5.51 -12.57
CA ILE A 11 43.55 -5.96 -12.34
C ILE A 11 42.72 -4.74 -11.95
N SER A 12 41.83 -4.32 -12.84
CA SER A 12 40.83 -3.28 -12.62
C SER A 12 39.45 -3.82 -12.98
N ALA A 13 38.42 -3.31 -12.31
CA ALA A 13 37.05 -3.51 -12.75
C ALA A 13 36.92 -3.03 -14.21
N PRO A 14 36.22 -3.78 -15.08
CA PRO A 14 35.98 -3.35 -16.45
C PRO A 14 35.06 -2.12 -16.48
N PRO A 15 35.18 -1.22 -17.47
CA PRO A 15 34.22 -0.13 -17.68
C PRO A 15 32.77 -0.65 -17.72
N GLY A 16 31.86 0.09 -17.10
CA GLY A 16 30.46 -0.32 -16.90
C GLY A 16 30.20 -1.11 -15.62
N SER A 17 31.23 -1.52 -14.89
CA SER A 17 31.07 -2.13 -13.56
C SER A 17 30.48 -1.14 -12.57
N ILE A 18 29.49 -1.57 -11.79
CA ILE A 18 28.83 -0.76 -10.76
C ILE A 18 29.26 -1.25 -9.36
N ALA A 19 29.54 -0.33 -8.46
CA ALA A 19 29.85 -0.62 -7.06
C ALA A 19 29.12 0.36 -6.11
N PRO A 20 28.75 -0.08 -4.89
CA PRO A 20 28.30 0.83 -3.85
C PRO A 20 29.46 1.70 -3.34
N TYR A 21 29.17 2.95 -3.01
CA TYR A 21 30.14 3.96 -2.61
C TYR A 21 29.56 4.85 -1.51
N ILE A 22 30.26 4.91 -0.38
CA ILE A 22 29.85 5.72 0.78
C ILE A 22 30.22 7.19 0.63
N GLY A 23 31.20 7.51 -0.23
CA GLY A 23 31.63 8.87 -0.48
C GLY A 23 30.72 9.61 -1.46
N GLY A 24 31.03 10.89 -1.66
CA GLY A 24 30.29 11.78 -2.55
C GLY A 24 30.17 13.17 -1.93
N GLY A 25 30.48 14.19 -2.71
CA GLY A 25 30.37 15.59 -2.29
C GLY A 25 29.13 16.24 -2.86
N THR A 26 28.47 17.09 -2.07
CA THR A 26 27.48 18.06 -2.55
C THR A 26 28.16 19.05 -3.49
N THR A 27 27.85 19.04 -4.77
CA THR A 27 28.01 20.26 -5.58
C THR A 27 26.78 20.46 -6.45
N THR A 28 25.87 21.25 -5.90
CA THR A 28 25.19 22.30 -6.67
C THR A 28 26.14 22.87 -7.74
N SER A 29 25.76 22.70 -9.01
CA SER A 29 26.34 23.26 -10.25
C SER A 29 27.81 22.90 -10.60
N GLY A 30 28.02 22.03 -11.59
CA GLY A 30 29.31 21.81 -12.26
C GLY A 30 29.51 20.41 -12.85
N THR A 31 30.39 20.28 -13.85
CA THR A 31 30.58 19.13 -14.77
C THR A 31 31.06 17.79 -14.16
N ASN A 32 31.27 17.68 -12.85
CA ASN A 32 31.61 16.43 -12.14
C ASN A 32 31.34 16.58 -10.63
N PRO A 33 30.12 16.27 -10.15
CA PRO A 33 29.80 16.37 -8.74
C PRO A 33 30.38 15.18 -7.97
N GLY A 34 31.56 15.35 -7.35
CA GLY A 34 32.08 14.40 -6.36
C GLY A 34 32.39 12.98 -6.85
N ASP A 35 32.48 12.78 -8.16
CA ASP A 35 32.85 11.51 -8.77
C ASP A 35 34.30 11.13 -8.39
N PRO A 36 34.55 9.91 -7.89
CA PRO A 36 35.92 9.46 -7.62
C PRO A 36 36.67 9.18 -8.92
N ASP A 37 37.98 9.41 -8.93
CA ASP A 37 38.82 9.19 -10.12
C ASP A 37 38.65 7.79 -10.71
N GLY A 38 38.34 7.74 -12.02
CA GLY A 38 38.08 6.51 -12.74
C GLY A 38 36.62 6.03 -12.68
N TRP A 39 35.75 6.74 -11.97
CA TRP A 39 34.34 6.38 -11.80
C TRP A 39 33.42 7.59 -12.00
N VAL A 40 32.14 7.32 -12.19
CA VAL A 40 31.06 8.34 -12.22
C VAL A 40 29.91 7.89 -11.35
N ILE A 41 29.28 8.80 -10.61
CA ILE A 41 28.08 8.49 -9.82
C ILE A 41 26.89 8.26 -10.76
N CYS A 42 26.11 7.22 -10.48
CA CYS A 42 24.89 6.85 -11.21
C CYS A 42 23.68 7.70 -10.76
N ASP A 43 23.71 8.99 -11.08
CA ASP A 43 22.71 9.98 -10.68
C ASP A 43 21.85 10.52 -11.85
N GLY A 44 22.03 9.99 -13.07
CA GLY A 44 21.34 10.46 -14.26
C GLY A 44 21.82 11.81 -14.80
N GLN A 45 22.83 12.44 -14.20
CA GLN A 45 23.33 13.76 -14.61
C GLN A 45 24.46 13.62 -15.64
N GLN A 46 24.44 14.45 -16.68
CA GLN A 46 25.47 14.42 -17.72
C GLN A 46 26.86 14.75 -17.14
N ARG A 47 27.88 13.98 -17.55
CA ARG A 47 29.30 14.28 -17.32
C ARG A 47 29.95 14.69 -18.62
N THR A 48 30.76 15.74 -18.58
CA THR A 48 31.48 16.24 -19.76
C THR A 48 32.93 16.55 -19.42
N VAL A 49 33.83 16.07 -20.25
CA VAL A 49 35.30 16.15 -20.14
C VAL A 49 35.90 16.43 -21.52
N SER A 50 37.19 16.75 -21.58
CA SER A 50 37.89 17.09 -22.83
C SER A 50 39.01 16.12 -23.21
N ASP A 51 39.19 15.03 -22.48
CA ASP A 51 40.34 14.12 -22.61
C ASP A 51 39.99 12.72 -23.14
N GLY A 52 38.76 12.50 -23.58
CA GLY A 52 38.33 11.26 -24.21
C GLY A 52 38.18 10.07 -23.26
N ARG A 53 38.29 10.28 -21.93
CA ARG A 53 38.30 9.18 -20.94
C ARG A 53 37.04 8.30 -20.93
N PHE A 54 35.93 8.77 -21.50
CA PHE A 54 34.67 8.01 -21.52
C PHE A 54 34.50 7.13 -22.77
N ALA A 55 35.49 7.03 -23.67
CA ALA A 55 35.33 6.33 -24.95
C ALA A 55 34.74 4.91 -24.82
N THR A 56 35.29 4.09 -23.91
CA THR A 56 34.82 2.70 -23.70
C THR A 56 33.44 2.67 -23.05
N LEU A 57 33.24 3.46 -21.99
CA LEU A 57 31.96 3.50 -21.30
C LEU A 57 30.83 4.05 -22.19
N ALA A 58 31.10 5.04 -23.03
CA ALA A 58 30.13 5.59 -23.97
C ALA A 58 29.62 4.53 -24.95
N ALA A 59 30.49 3.66 -25.47
CA ALA A 59 30.08 2.54 -26.32
C ALA A 59 29.15 1.57 -25.58
N ILE A 60 29.51 1.20 -24.34
CA ILE A 60 28.71 0.33 -23.48
C ILE A 60 27.35 0.98 -23.18
N LEU A 61 27.34 2.25 -22.78
CA LEU A 61 26.11 2.99 -22.48
C LEU A 61 25.24 3.17 -23.72
N ASN A 62 25.81 3.35 -24.91
CA ASN A 62 25.01 3.46 -26.13
C ASN A 62 24.28 2.14 -26.45
N THR A 63 24.97 1.00 -26.33
CA THR A 63 24.33 -0.33 -26.43
C THR A 63 23.33 -0.54 -25.29
N TYR A 64 23.72 -0.17 -24.06
CA TYR A 64 22.87 -0.27 -22.88
C TYR A 64 21.71 0.71 -22.91
N MET A 65 21.68 1.79 -23.68
CA MET A 65 20.56 2.73 -23.74
C MET A 65 19.72 2.56 -25.01
N GLY A 66 20.24 1.85 -26.02
CA GLY A 66 19.60 1.74 -27.33
C GLY A 66 19.61 3.06 -28.11
N VAL A 67 20.46 4.02 -27.71
CA VAL A 67 20.64 5.33 -28.34
C VAL A 67 22.12 5.66 -28.43
N SER A 68 22.53 6.50 -29.39
CA SER A 68 23.93 6.87 -29.61
C SER A 68 24.24 8.31 -29.20
N THR A 69 23.82 8.72 -28.00
CA THR A 69 23.99 10.09 -27.49
C THR A 69 25.27 10.27 -26.67
N ASN A 70 25.89 9.19 -26.20
CA ASN A 70 27.13 9.24 -25.44
C ASN A 70 28.34 9.26 -26.37
N THR A 71 29.37 10.00 -25.99
CA THR A 71 30.63 10.20 -26.73
C THR A 71 31.84 10.00 -25.81
N SER A 72 33.05 9.96 -26.37
CA SER A 72 34.29 9.87 -25.59
C SER A 72 34.48 11.00 -24.57
N ASN A 73 33.79 12.12 -24.76
CA ASN A 73 33.88 13.33 -23.95
C ASN A 73 32.61 13.64 -23.16
N SER A 74 31.51 12.90 -23.38
CA SER A 74 30.25 13.19 -22.71
C SER A 74 29.39 11.94 -22.54
N ILE A 75 28.96 11.67 -21.32
CA ILE A 75 28.09 10.54 -20.99
C ILE A 75 26.94 10.97 -20.09
N ILE A 76 25.86 10.18 -20.08
CA ILE A 76 24.79 10.23 -19.08
C ILE A 76 24.74 8.85 -18.40
N PRO A 77 25.23 8.71 -17.15
CA PRO A 77 25.13 7.46 -16.42
C PRO A 77 23.66 7.17 -16.06
N PRO A 78 23.29 5.90 -15.81
CA PRO A 78 21.93 5.57 -15.35
C PRO A 78 21.59 6.28 -14.03
N ASP A 79 20.31 6.59 -13.82
CA ASP A 79 19.84 7.08 -12.53
C ASP A 79 19.47 5.91 -11.62
N LEU A 80 20.30 5.64 -10.62
CA LEU A 80 20.07 4.58 -9.63
C LEU A 80 19.61 5.14 -8.27
N LYS A 81 19.29 6.42 -8.19
CA LYS A 81 18.71 7.00 -6.97
C LYS A 81 17.37 6.32 -6.69
N THR A 82 17.17 5.95 -5.41
CA THR A 82 15.98 5.25 -4.90
C THR A 82 15.66 3.89 -5.57
N GLN A 83 16.56 3.35 -6.39
CA GLN A 83 16.36 2.08 -7.09
C GLN A 83 16.96 0.90 -6.32
N PHE A 84 16.26 -0.24 -6.34
CA PHE A 84 16.83 -1.54 -6.00
C PHE A 84 17.30 -2.24 -7.27
N ILE A 85 18.56 -2.69 -7.28
CA ILE A 85 19.13 -3.38 -8.44
C ILE A 85 18.55 -4.80 -8.52
N ARG A 86 17.95 -5.13 -9.66
CA ARG A 86 17.44 -6.46 -9.99
C ARG A 86 18.31 -7.06 -11.10
N GLY A 87 18.68 -8.33 -10.95
CA GLY A 87 19.33 -9.08 -12.04
C GLY A 87 18.42 -9.14 -13.28
N CYS A 88 18.99 -8.95 -14.46
CA CYS A 88 18.24 -9.10 -15.71
C CYS A 88 17.96 -10.58 -15.99
N ASP A 89 16.73 -10.91 -16.41
CA ASP A 89 16.38 -12.26 -16.86
C ASP A 89 17.03 -12.55 -18.23
N SER A 90 17.18 -11.51 -19.04
CA SER A 90 18.00 -11.49 -20.25
C SER A 90 18.47 -10.08 -20.57
N ALA A 91 19.76 -9.95 -20.90
CA ALA A 91 20.37 -8.68 -21.29
C ALA A 91 19.75 -8.09 -22.57
N ALA A 92 19.12 -8.92 -23.42
CA ALA A 92 18.51 -8.47 -24.68
C ALA A 92 17.12 -7.86 -24.49
N THR A 93 16.36 -8.27 -23.47
CA THR A 93 14.94 -7.91 -23.32
C THR A 93 14.62 -7.11 -22.06
N THR A 94 15.41 -7.25 -21.00
CA THR A 94 15.13 -6.65 -19.69
C THR A 94 16.23 -5.71 -19.19
N ALA A 95 17.34 -5.58 -19.93
CA ALA A 95 18.34 -4.58 -19.61
C ALA A 95 17.68 -3.19 -19.67
N LYS A 96 17.77 -2.43 -18.56
CA LYS A 96 17.15 -1.11 -18.29
C LYS A 96 15.70 -1.10 -17.78
N ALA A 97 15.03 -2.24 -17.67
CA ALA A 97 13.65 -2.24 -17.21
C ALA A 97 13.58 -1.71 -15.76
N THR A 98 12.76 -0.66 -15.55
CA THR A 98 12.45 -0.12 -14.21
C THR A 98 11.02 -0.50 -13.83
N GLY A 99 10.77 -0.59 -12.53
CA GLY A 99 9.45 -0.96 -12.01
C GLY A 99 9.44 -1.05 -10.49
N GLY A 100 8.32 -1.53 -9.95
CA GLY A 100 8.09 -1.58 -8.50
C GLY A 100 7.51 -0.29 -7.93
N SER A 101 7.29 -0.28 -6.61
CA SER A 101 6.77 0.86 -5.87
C SER A 101 7.34 0.87 -4.46
N ALA A 102 7.51 2.06 -3.87
CA ALA A 102 7.89 2.21 -2.47
C ALA A 102 6.69 2.01 -1.51
N THR A 103 5.47 2.13 -2.04
CA THR A 103 4.22 2.02 -1.28
C THR A 103 3.17 1.19 -2.00
N ILE A 104 2.32 0.52 -1.25
CA ILE A 104 1.13 -0.15 -1.78
C ILE A 104 -0.10 0.30 -0.99
N THR A 105 -1.21 0.49 -1.70
CA THR A 105 -2.52 0.67 -1.07
C THR A 105 -3.23 -0.68 -1.05
N LEU A 106 -3.56 -1.17 0.15
CA LEU A 106 -4.32 -2.41 0.29
C LEU A 106 -5.78 -2.14 -0.10
N SER A 107 -6.21 -2.77 -1.19
CA SER A 107 -7.63 -2.86 -1.57
C SER A 107 -8.30 -4.06 -0.89
N ALA A 108 -9.64 -4.11 -0.97
CA ALA A 108 -10.43 -5.24 -0.45
C ALA A 108 -10.00 -6.61 -1.02
N THR A 109 -9.47 -6.66 -2.25
CA THR A 109 -8.99 -7.89 -2.88
C THR A 109 -7.72 -8.45 -2.23
N HIS A 110 -7.00 -7.65 -1.45
CA HIS A 110 -5.82 -8.09 -0.71
C HIS A 110 -6.15 -8.59 0.70
N LEU A 111 -7.42 -8.51 1.13
CA LEU A 111 -7.85 -9.00 2.44
C LEU A 111 -8.34 -10.45 2.34
N PRO A 112 -8.06 -11.31 3.33
CA PRO A 112 -8.65 -12.64 3.40
C PRO A 112 -10.19 -12.57 3.39
N ALA A 113 -10.82 -13.57 2.76
CA ALA A 113 -12.26 -13.74 2.81
C ALA A 113 -12.72 -13.85 4.26
N HIS A 114 -13.68 -13.01 4.64
CA HIS A 114 -14.27 -12.99 5.97
C HIS A 114 -15.76 -12.66 5.86
N SER A 115 -16.52 -12.99 6.89
CA SER A 115 -17.94 -12.67 6.99
C SER A 115 -18.24 -12.11 8.38
N HIS A 116 -19.29 -11.29 8.45
CA HIS A 116 -19.86 -10.83 9.71
C HIS A 116 -21.24 -11.44 9.87
N SER A 117 -21.47 -12.17 10.95
CA SER A 117 -22.80 -12.63 11.34
C SER A 117 -23.39 -11.67 12.37
N ILE A 118 -24.48 -11.00 12.02
CA ILE A 118 -25.29 -10.24 12.98
C ILE A 118 -26.37 -11.18 13.50
N HIS A 119 -26.36 -11.46 14.80
CA HIS A 119 -27.43 -12.20 15.47
C HIS A 119 -28.24 -11.23 16.32
N ILE A 120 -29.53 -11.10 16.01
CA ILE A 120 -30.47 -10.28 16.78
C ILE A 120 -31.40 -11.24 17.51
N GLY A 121 -31.27 -11.28 18.84
CA GLY A 121 -32.23 -11.95 19.72
C GLY A 121 -33.24 -10.94 20.22
N ASP A 122 -34.50 -11.10 19.83
CA ASP A 122 -35.63 -10.35 20.38
C ASP A 122 -36.53 -11.35 21.09
N GLY A 123 -36.40 -11.43 22.42
CA GLY A 123 -37.18 -12.36 23.23
C GLY A 123 -38.68 -12.04 23.25
N GLY A 124 -39.08 -10.91 22.65
CA GLY A 124 -40.42 -10.36 22.76
C GLY A 124 -40.73 -9.92 24.19
N HIS A 125 -41.80 -9.16 24.35
CA HIS A 125 -42.44 -8.96 25.64
C HIS A 125 -43.96 -8.85 25.47
N SER A 126 -44.69 -9.21 26.52
CA SER A 126 -46.15 -9.04 26.60
C SER A 126 -46.50 -8.09 27.72
N HIS A 127 -47.65 -7.42 27.58
CA HIS A 127 -48.26 -6.65 28.65
C HIS A 127 -49.52 -7.38 29.11
N SER A 128 -49.70 -7.44 30.43
CA SER A 128 -50.98 -7.81 31.02
C SER A 128 -51.84 -6.56 31.14
N CYS A 129 -53.01 -6.54 30.50
CA CYS A 129 -54.02 -5.52 30.79
C CYS A 129 -55.00 -6.06 31.84
N THR A 130 -55.33 -5.23 32.83
CA THR A 130 -56.39 -5.52 33.78
C THR A 130 -57.63 -4.77 33.34
N VAL A 131 -58.66 -5.49 32.90
CA VAL A 131 -59.99 -4.91 32.70
C VAL A 131 -60.68 -4.80 34.07
N GLY A 132 -61.20 -3.63 34.40
CA GLY A 132 -61.80 -3.34 35.70
C GLY A 132 -63.07 -4.17 35.97
N VAL A 133 -63.39 -4.37 37.25
CA VAL A 133 -64.52 -5.18 37.73
C VAL A 133 -65.84 -4.40 37.86
N VAL A 134 -65.96 -3.21 37.27
CA VAL A 134 -67.17 -2.39 37.44
C VAL A 134 -68.22 -2.82 36.42
N ASP A 135 -68.90 -3.91 36.75
CA ASP A 135 -70.14 -4.37 36.14
C ASP A 135 -71.33 -3.78 36.93
N ASP A 136 -72.16 -2.96 36.29
CA ASP A 136 -73.36 -2.37 36.89
C ASP A 136 -74.59 -3.31 36.81
N LYS A 137 -74.42 -4.52 36.27
CA LYS A 137 -75.40 -5.61 36.17
C LYS A 137 -76.72 -5.23 35.50
N ASN A 138 -76.77 -4.14 34.74
CA ASN A 138 -78.03 -3.61 34.22
C ASN A 138 -78.41 -4.11 32.82
N PHE A 139 -77.62 -5.03 32.23
CA PHE A 139 -77.90 -5.66 30.93
C PHE A 139 -78.17 -4.67 29.78
N SER A 140 -77.63 -3.46 29.84
CA SER A 140 -77.84 -2.46 28.79
C SER A 140 -76.56 -2.25 27.98
N GLY A 141 -76.63 -2.42 26.65
CA GLY A 141 -75.54 -2.06 25.73
C GLY A 141 -75.47 -0.55 25.55
N VAL A 142 -75.26 0.21 26.63
CA VAL A 142 -75.20 1.66 26.62
C VAL A 142 -73.80 2.17 26.27
N SER A 143 -73.79 3.31 25.58
CA SER A 143 -72.57 4.06 25.24
C SER A 143 -71.78 4.38 26.52
N GLY A 144 -70.59 3.79 26.66
CA GLY A 144 -69.68 3.99 27.80
C GLY A 144 -69.23 2.72 28.53
N GLN A 145 -69.83 1.56 28.26
CA GLN A 145 -69.36 0.28 28.83
C GLN A 145 -68.10 -0.25 28.13
N LEU A 146 -67.15 -0.78 28.91
CA LEU A 146 -65.92 -1.40 28.40
C LEU A 146 -66.05 -2.95 28.43
N PRO A 147 -65.73 -3.67 27.33
CA PRO A 147 -65.77 -5.14 27.29
C PRO A 147 -64.81 -5.83 28.29
N PRO A 148 -65.05 -7.11 28.68
CA PRO A 148 -66.17 -7.97 28.30
C PRO A 148 -67.33 -7.87 29.32
N ALA A 149 -68.41 -7.22 28.90
CA ALA A 149 -69.62 -7.07 29.68
C ALA A 149 -70.49 -8.34 29.60
N ASP A 150 -70.07 -9.45 30.21
CA ASP A 150 -70.95 -10.62 30.46
C ASP A 150 -70.41 -11.73 31.39
N SER A 151 -69.28 -11.59 32.09
CA SER A 151 -68.79 -12.68 32.95
C SER A 151 -69.23 -12.58 34.41
N ALA A 152 -70.03 -13.55 34.87
CA ALA A 152 -70.51 -13.63 36.26
C ALA A 152 -69.41 -13.85 37.33
N ASN A 153 -68.17 -14.12 36.91
CA ASN A 153 -67.00 -14.28 37.78
C ASN A 153 -65.91 -13.29 37.36
N ALA A 154 -65.08 -12.82 38.31
CA ALA A 154 -63.89 -12.03 37.98
C ALA A 154 -62.99 -12.83 37.04
N LEU A 155 -63.00 -12.46 35.76
CA LEU A 155 -62.11 -13.04 34.79
C LEU A 155 -60.73 -12.40 34.97
N ASN A 156 -59.84 -13.08 35.68
CA ASN A 156 -58.40 -12.87 35.55
C ASN A 156 -57.94 -13.43 34.18
N PHE A 157 -58.56 -12.99 33.08
CA PHE A 157 -58.03 -13.30 31.76
C PHE A 157 -56.83 -12.40 31.54
N TYR A 158 -55.66 -12.99 31.71
CA TYR A 158 -54.44 -12.60 31.02
C TYR A 158 -54.72 -12.68 29.51
N ASN A 159 -55.36 -11.66 28.94
CA ASN A 159 -55.19 -11.40 27.52
C ASN A 159 -53.78 -10.83 27.41
N ASP A 160 -52.78 -11.71 27.32
CA ASP A 160 -51.46 -11.29 26.90
C ASP A 160 -51.64 -10.57 25.56
N THR A 161 -51.23 -9.31 25.49
CA THR A 161 -51.07 -8.67 24.19
C THR A 161 -50.18 -9.57 23.34
N VAL A 162 -50.50 -9.73 22.05
CA VAL A 162 -49.67 -10.50 21.11
C VAL A 162 -48.21 -10.06 21.29
N ALA A 163 -47.28 -11.01 21.44
CA ALA A 163 -45.87 -10.72 21.71
C ALA A 163 -45.36 -9.64 20.73
N ALA A 164 -44.99 -8.48 21.26
CA ALA A 164 -44.51 -7.37 20.46
C ALA A 164 -43.00 -7.52 20.28
N GLY A 165 -42.55 -7.58 19.03
CA GLY A 165 -41.14 -7.43 18.71
C GLY A 165 -40.71 -5.99 18.99
N THR A 166 -39.52 -5.80 19.56
CA THR A 166 -38.97 -4.50 19.96
C THR A 166 -38.40 -3.69 18.79
N GLY A 167 -38.45 -4.21 17.56
CA GLY A 167 -38.00 -3.50 16.36
C GLY A 167 -36.49 -3.26 16.32
N ILE A 168 -35.71 -4.16 16.93
CA ILE A 168 -34.25 -4.03 16.99
C ILE A 168 -33.66 -4.22 15.59
N THR A 169 -32.87 -3.23 15.16
CA THR A 169 -32.07 -3.32 13.94
C THR A 169 -30.59 -3.20 14.28
N ALA A 170 -29.75 -3.96 13.58
CA ALA A 170 -28.31 -3.86 13.67
C ALA A 170 -27.73 -3.95 12.26
N SER A 171 -26.69 -3.17 11.99
CA SER A 171 -26.01 -3.15 10.71
C SER A 171 -24.50 -3.17 10.93
N THR A 172 -23.78 -3.76 9.98
CA THR A 172 -22.32 -3.70 9.90
C THR A 172 -21.92 -2.76 8.77
N SER A 173 -20.81 -2.04 8.97
CA SER A 173 -20.17 -1.23 7.95
C SER A 173 -18.78 -1.77 7.64
N ASN A 174 -18.33 -1.61 6.39
CA ASN A 174 -16.94 -1.90 6.05
C ASN A 174 -16.00 -0.93 6.77
N ALA A 175 -14.89 -1.45 7.28
CA ALA A 175 -13.81 -0.67 7.87
C ALA A 175 -12.53 -0.84 7.05
N GLY A 176 -11.72 0.22 7.00
CA GLY A 176 -10.48 0.28 6.23
C GLY A 176 -10.29 1.69 5.68
N SER A 177 -9.16 2.32 5.99
CA SER A 177 -8.88 3.69 5.53
C SER A 177 -8.38 3.75 4.09
N GLY A 178 -8.04 2.61 3.48
CA GLY A 178 -7.34 2.57 2.19
C GLY A 178 -6.01 3.32 2.22
N ALA A 179 -5.42 3.52 3.41
CA ALA A 179 -4.16 4.22 3.55
C ALA A 179 -3.02 3.39 2.92
N ALA A 180 -2.12 4.07 2.22
CA ALA A 180 -0.93 3.44 1.68
C ALA A 180 -0.01 3.00 2.82
N ILE A 181 0.60 1.83 2.66
CA ILE A 181 1.66 1.33 3.53
C ILE A 181 2.99 1.35 2.78
N THR A 182 4.06 1.67 3.50
CA THR A 182 5.43 1.56 2.97
C THR A 182 5.83 0.10 2.87
N ILE A 183 6.38 -0.29 1.71
CA ILE A 183 6.91 -1.64 1.45
C ILE A 183 8.44 -1.65 1.33
N VAL A 184 9.07 -0.53 1.64
CA VAL A 184 10.53 -0.42 1.71
C VAL A 184 11.01 -1.00 3.05
N PRO A 185 11.84 -2.06 3.06
CA PRO A 185 12.43 -2.58 4.29
C PRO A 185 13.43 -1.57 4.88
N PRO A 186 13.83 -1.69 6.16
CA PRO A 186 14.91 -0.87 6.72
C PRO A 186 16.16 -0.89 5.83
N PHE A 187 16.71 0.27 5.52
CA PHE A 187 17.80 0.41 4.55
C PHE A 187 18.83 1.46 4.98
N VAL A 188 20.03 1.34 4.40
CA VAL A 188 21.09 2.35 4.45
C VAL A 188 21.29 2.87 3.03
N THR A 189 21.47 4.18 2.90
CA THR A 189 21.71 4.81 1.61
C THR A 189 23.20 4.93 1.31
N MET A 190 23.57 4.53 0.09
CA MET A 190 24.91 4.70 -0.47
C MET A 190 24.76 5.13 -1.93
N ASN A 191 25.76 5.82 -2.46
CA ASN A 191 25.81 6.11 -3.89
C ASN A 191 26.16 4.84 -4.67
N TYR A 192 25.69 4.73 -5.90
CA TYR A 192 26.25 3.78 -6.86
C TYR A 192 27.19 4.54 -7.79
N ILE A 193 28.38 3.99 -7.98
CA ILE A 193 29.37 4.51 -8.94
C ILE A 193 29.62 3.48 -10.04
N MET A 194 29.89 3.96 -11.24
CA MET A 194 30.17 3.17 -12.43
C MET A 194 31.57 3.47 -12.96
N LYS A 195 32.34 2.43 -13.25
CA LYS A 195 33.69 2.56 -13.81
C LYS A 195 33.59 3.08 -15.26
N TYR A 196 34.38 4.09 -15.60
CA TYR A 196 34.59 4.50 -17.00
C TYR A 196 35.90 4.01 -17.60
#